data_AF-A0A8T2A088-F1
#
_entry.id   AF-A0A8T2A088-F1
#
_cell.length_a   1.000
_cell.length_b   1.000
_cell.length_c   1.000
_cell.angle_alpha   90.00
_cell.angle_beta   90.00
_cell.angle_gamma   90.00
#
_symmetry.space_group_name_H-M   'P 1'
#
loop_
_entity.id
_entity.type
_entity.pdbx_description
1 polymer ?
#
loop_
_entity_poly.entity_id
_entity_poly.type
_entity_poly.pdbx_seq_one_letter_code
_entity_poly.pdbx_strand_id
1 'polypeptide(L)'
;MKKTHFLKNPVFFLFLLITASSLTILIFSFLKLPETTPATGNHLRKLGDDLSDELGFFGKMMIEMLPEDLVFTAFVPSEKSFSRDLGLKLNNSRLIKSQEDNDGDNTYAVVSRIMSFAVVPYKVEEVDLGKDETASYESLSGFTLEIWKKRNGSGLVVNGIETEKMGLKRGKIIVHIMNGVVMDSDFAQSLASSTPQNEEDDP
;
A
#
# COMPACT_ATOMS: atom_id res chain seq x y z
N MET A 1 -36.07 -52.53 9.46
CA MET A 1 -34.80 -52.13 10.11
C MET A 1 -33.63 -52.77 9.35
N LYS A 2 -32.99 -52.05 8.42
CA LYS A 2 -31.82 -52.55 7.67
C LYS A 2 -30.55 -52.07 8.38
N LYS A 3 -29.83 -52.99 9.03
CA LYS A 3 -28.52 -52.73 9.63
C LYS A 3 -27.51 -52.50 8.51
N THR A 4 -26.95 -51.30 8.45
CA THR A 4 -25.91 -50.90 7.51
C THR A 4 -24.61 -51.66 7.82
N HIS A 5 -24.22 -52.53 6.89
CA HIS A 5 -23.04 -53.40 6.99
C HIS A 5 -21.68 -52.68 6.82
N PHE A 6 -21.65 -51.33 6.88
CA PHE A 6 -20.51 -50.50 6.48
C PHE A 6 -19.32 -50.50 7.47
N LEU A 7 -19.44 -51.12 8.65
CA LEU A 7 -18.44 -51.06 9.73
C LEU A 7 -17.61 -52.34 9.93
N LYS A 8 -17.42 -53.19 8.91
CA LYS A 8 -16.55 -54.38 9.05
C LYS A 8 -15.08 -54.15 8.71
N ASN A 9 -14.74 -53.10 7.96
CA ASN A 9 -13.36 -52.83 7.57
C ASN A 9 -12.90 -51.46 8.09
N PRO A 10 -12.06 -51.41 9.15
CA PRO A 10 -11.63 -50.15 9.75
C PRO A 10 -10.81 -49.29 8.77
N VAL A 11 -10.09 -49.92 7.83
CA VAL A 11 -9.29 -49.22 6.81
C VAL A 11 -10.21 -48.50 5.82
N PHE A 12 -11.28 -49.17 5.38
CA PHE A 12 -12.25 -48.56 4.46
C PHE A 12 -13.01 -47.40 5.12
N PHE A 13 -13.36 -47.55 6.40
CA PHE A 13 -13.99 -46.47 7.17
C PHE A 13 -13.06 -45.25 7.32
N LEU A 14 -11.79 -45.48 7.63
CA LEU A 14 -10.79 -44.40 7.74
C LEU A 14 -10.59 -43.69 6.39
N PHE A 15 -10.50 -44.45 5.30
CA PHE A 15 -10.38 -43.86 3.96
C PHE A 15 -11.59 -42.98 3.62
N LEU A 16 -12.81 -43.47 3.87
CA LEU A 16 -14.03 -42.72 3.62
C LEU A 16 -14.12 -41.45 4.48
N LEU A 17 -13.66 -41.52 5.74
CA LEU A 17 -13.59 -40.36 6.63
C LEU A 17 -12.62 -39.29 6.09
N ILE A 18 -11.42 -39.69 5.67
CA ILE A 18 -10.39 -38.79 5.13
C ILE A 18 -10.88 -38.14 3.84
N THR A 19 -11.48 -38.92 2.93
CA THR A 19 -12.01 -38.40 1.67
C THR A 19 -13.16 -37.43 1.92
N ALA A 20 -14.07 -37.76 2.84
CA ALA A 20 -15.17 -36.87 3.21
C ALA A 20 -14.65 -35.57 3.83
N SER A 21 -13.70 -35.63 4.77
CA SER A 21 -13.12 -34.43 5.40
C SER A 21 -12.39 -33.56 4.39
N SER A 22 -11.57 -34.16 3.51
CA SER A 22 -10.83 -33.43 2.47
C SER A 22 -11.78 -32.73 1.49
N LEU A 23 -12.83 -33.43 1.05
CA LEU A 23 -13.84 -32.86 0.16
C LEU A 23 -14.60 -31.72 0.82
N THR A 24 -14.96 -31.85 2.11
CA THR A 24 -15.62 -30.76 2.85
C THR A 24 -14.72 -29.54 2.96
N ILE A 25 -13.42 -29.71 3.24
CA ILE A 25 -12.46 -28.59 3.30
C ILE A 25 -12.37 -27.91 1.93
N LEU A 26 -12.25 -28.67 0.84
CA LEU A 26 -12.24 -28.14 -0.52
C LEU A 26 -13.51 -27.33 -0.81
N ILE A 27 -14.69 -27.87 -0.48
CA ILE A 27 -15.97 -27.17 -0.68
C ILE A 27 -16.02 -25.87 0.14
N PHE A 28 -15.61 -25.87 1.41
CA PHE A 28 -15.54 -24.65 2.21
C PHE A 28 -14.48 -23.66 1.72
N SER A 29 -13.38 -24.14 1.14
CA SER A 29 -12.37 -23.30 0.48
C SER A 29 -12.86 -22.67 -0.80
N PHE A 30 -13.73 -23.34 -1.57
CA PHE A 30 -14.38 -22.77 -2.76
C PHE A 30 -15.60 -21.91 -2.43
N LEU A 31 -16.27 -22.13 -1.29
CA LEU A 31 -17.45 -21.38 -0.85
C LEU A 31 -17.13 -20.15 0.03
N LYS A 32 -15.90 -20.02 0.55
CA LYS A 32 -15.33 -18.74 1.01
C LYS A 32 -14.66 -18.09 -0.20
N LEU A 33 -15.00 -16.90 -0.71
CA LEU A 33 -15.80 -15.77 -0.25
C LEU A 33 -16.78 -15.35 -1.37
N PRO A 34 -18.03 -14.95 -1.08
CA PRO A 34 -18.61 -13.84 -1.82
C PRO A 34 -17.85 -12.58 -1.38
N GLU A 35 -17.04 -12.01 -2.27
CA GLU A 35 -16.58 -10.63 -2.11
C GLU A 35 -17.82 -9.76 -1.88
N THR A 36 -17.90 -9.15 -0.70
CA THR A 36 -19.02 -8.28 -0.35
C THR A 36 -19.08 -7.16 -1.38
N THR A 37 -20.18 -7.10 -2.13
CA THR A 37 -20.45 -5.98 -3.01
C THR A 37 -20.51 -4.70 -2.15
N PRO A 38 -19.71 -3.65 -2.41
CA PRO A 38 -19.79 -2.43 -1.64
C PRO A 38 -21.07 -1.70 -2.03
N ALA A 39 -22.12 -1.89 -1.22
CA ALA A 39 -23.39 -1.19 -1.33
C ALA A 39 -23.28 0.27 -0.85
N THR A 40 -22.29 1.04 -1.36
CA THR A 40 -22.15 2.50 -1.14
C THR A 40 -21.48 3.19 -2.34
N GLY A 41 -21.67 2.65 -3.55
CA GLY A 41 -20.86 2.94 -4.74
C GLY A 41 -20.90 4.37 -5.29
N ASN A 42 -21.88 5.20 -4.94
CA ASN A 42 -22.02 6.52 -5.61
C ASN A 42 -21.38 7.69 -4.83
N HIS A 43 -21.36 7.64 -3.49
CA HIS A 43 -20.71 8.69 -2.68
C HIS A 43 -19.22 8.44 -2.48
N LEU A 44 -18.81 7.16 -2.40
CA LEU A 44 -17.40 6.78 -2.29
C LEU A 44 -16.62 7.02 -3.60
N ARG A 45 -17.25 6.80 -4.77
CA ARG A 45 -16.61 7.11 -6.06
C ARG A 45 -16.32 8.61 -6.21
N LYS A 46 -17.25 9.47 -5.79
CA LYS A 46 -17.05 10.92 -5.84
C LYS A 46 -15.94 11.40 -4.90
N LEU A 47 -15.86 10.84 -3.69
CA LEU A 47 -14.75 11.12 -2.77
C LEU A 47 -13.41 10.57 -3.30
N GLY A 48 -13.45 9.44 -4.01
CA GLY A 48 -12.30 8.87 -4.71
C GLY A 48 -11.78 9.74 -5.86
N ASP A 49 -12.67 10.40 -6.60
CA ASP A 49 -12.29 11.36 -7.66
C ASP A 49 -11.64 12.62 -7.07
N ASP A 50 -12.21 13.22 -6.02
CA ASP A 50 -11.60 14.40 -5.36
C ASP A 50 -10.24 14.07 -4.74
N LEU A 51 -10.08 12.86 -4.16
CA LEU A 51 -8.79 12.37 -3.64
C LEU A 51 -7.77 12.12 -4.77
N SER A 52 -8.25 11.67 -5.93
CA SER A 52 -7.43 11.38 -7.10
C SER A 52 -6.74 12.64 -7.64
N ASP A 53 -7.47 13.75 -7.68
CA ASP A 53 -6.92 15.03 -8.14
C ASP A 53 -5.80 15.55 -7.22
N GLU A 54 -5.88 15.27 -5.92
CA GLU A 54 -4.89 15.72 -4.95
C GLU A 54 -3.64 14.84 -4.88
N LEU A 55 -3.79 13.53 -5.04
CA LEU A 55 -2.68 12.57 -4.94
C LEU A 55 -1.81 12.50 -6.19
N GLY A 56 -2.34 12.93 -7.33
CA GLY A 56 -1.70 12.72 -8.62
C GLY A 56 -1.64 11.23 -9.01
N PHE A 57 -0.90 10.92 -10.05
CA PHE A 57 -0.91 9.58 -10.66
C PHE A 57 -0.20 8.55 -9.78
N PHE A 58 1.01 8.88 -9.30
CA PHE A 58 1.79 7.92 -8.51
C PHE A 58 1.22 7.73 -7.11
N GLY A 59 0.70 8.81 -6.50
CA GLY A 59 0.02 8.73 -5.21
C GLY A 59 -1.26 7.89 -5.30
N LYS A 60 -2.03 8.04 -6.38
CA LYS A 60 -3.20 7.18 -6.66
C LYS A 60 -2.80 5.72 -6.80
N MET A 61 -1.77 5.42 -7.60
CA MET A 61 -1.26 4.06 -7.75
C MET A 61 -0.83 3.46 -6.41
N MET A 62 -0.16 4.25 -5.54
CA MET A 62 0.22 3.84 -4.20
C MET A 62 -0.99 3.47 -3.33
N ILE A 63 -2.01 4.32 -3.31
CA ILE A 63 -3.19 4.10 -2.46
C ILE A 63 -4.08 2.98 -2.98
N GLU A 64 -4.20 2.79 -4.30
CA GLU A 64 -5.01 1.73 -4.93
C GLU A 64 -4.52 0.32 -4.58
N MET A 65 -3.24 0.16 -4.25
CA MET A 65 -2.68 -1.11 -3.77
C MET A 65 -3.15 -1.51 -2.36
N LEU A 66 -3.69 -0.57 -1.58
CA LEU A 66 -4.17 -0.84 -0.21
C LEU A 66 -5.67 -1.19 -0.22
N PRO A 67 -6.10 -2.17 0.60
CA PRO A 67 -7.50 -2.51 0.75
C PRO A 67 -8.23 -1.44 1.59
N GLU A 68 -9.34 -0.91 1.06
CA GLU A 68 -10.07 0.22 1.66
C GLU A 68 -10.76 -0.11 2.99
N ASP A 69 -10.95 -1.40 3.30
CA ASP A 69 -11.67 -1.89 4.48
C ASP A 69 -10.77 -2.13 5.70
N LEU A 70 -9.45 -1.98 5.54
CA LEU A 70 -8.46 -2.09 6.60
C LEU A 70 -7.93 -0.71 7.04
N VAL A 71 -7.50 -0.63 8.29
CA VAL A 71 -6.97 0.60 8.86
C VAL A 71 -5.51 0.74 8.46
N PHE A 72 -5.22 1.78 7.68
CA PHE A 72 -3.88 2.19 7.33
C PHE A 72 -3.76 3.70 7.45
N THR A 73 -2.54 4.17 7.74
CA THR A 73 -2.14 5.55 7.46
C THR A 73 -1.01 5.53 6.45
N ALA A 74 -1.19 6.27 5.36
CA ALA A 74 -0.23 6.36 4.27
C ALA A 74 0.37 7.77 4.19
N PHE A 75 1.69 7.86 4.23
CA PHE A 75 2.46 9.09 4.04
C PHE A 75 2.91 9.16 2.58
N VAL A 76 2.03 9.66 1.71
CA VAL A 76 2.21 9.62 0.26
C VAL A 76 3.06 10.80 -0.18
N PRO A 77 4.16 10.61 -0.93
CA PRO A 77 4.90 11.72 -1.53
C PRO A 77 4.00 12.54 -2.45
N SER A 78 4.18 13.87 -2.49
CA SER A 78 3.51 14.68 -3.52
C SER A 78 4.01 14.30 -4.92
N GLU A 79 3.22 14.57 -5.96
CA GLU A 79 3.63 14.33 -7.36
C GLU A 79 4.99 14.99 -7.68
N LYS A 80 5.25 16.16 -7.07
CA LYS A 80 6.55 16.86 -7.17
C LYS A 80 7.66 16.08 -6.50
N SER A 81 7.43 15.49 -5.33
CA SER A 81 8.39 14.64 -4.63
C SER A 81 8.67 13.34 -5.38
N PHE A 82 7.65 12.71 -5.99
CA PHE A 82 7.87 11.57 -6.89
C PHE A 82 8.81 11.94 -8.06
N SER A 83 8.60 13.09 -8.69
CA SER A 83 9.47 13.56 -9.77
C SER A 83 10.87 13.94 -9.30
N ARG A 84 10.98 14.67 -8.18
CA ARG A 84 12.22 15.24 -7.68
C ARG A 84 13.13 14.19 -7.02
N ASP A 85 12.56 13.35 -6.17
CA ASP A 85 13.32 12.47 -5.28
C ASP A 85 13.45 11.05 -5.84
N LEU A 86 12.52 10.63 -6.71
CA LEU A 86 12.51 9.29 -7.33
C LEU A 86 12.71 9.31 -8.84
N GLY A 87 12.77 10.50 -9.46
CA GLY A 87 12.92 10.65 -10.91
C GLY A 87 11.71 10.17 -11.72
N LEU A 88 10.57 9.87 -11.08
CA LEU A 88 9.38 9.35 -11.75
C LEU A 88 8.67 10.48 -12.48
N LYS A 89 8.52 10.36 -13.80
CA LYS A 89 7.85 11.36 -14.65
C LYS A 89 6.65 10.76 -15.34
N LEU A 90 5.55 11.48 -15.35
CA LEU A 90 4.36 11.12 -16.11
C LEU A 90 4.66 11.23 -17.61
N ASN A 91 4.90 10.11 -18.28
CA ASN A 91 4.97 10.09 -19.73
C ASN A 91 3.55 10.00 -20.30
N ASN A 92 3.01 11.14 -20.73
CA ASN A 92 1.66 11.25 -21.32
C ASN A 92 1.41 10.30 -22.51
N SER A 93 2.47 9.78 -23.16
CA SER A 93 2.37 8.81 -24.26
C SER A 93 2.25 7.35 -23.83
N ARG A 94 2.51 7.01 -22.56
CA ARG A 94 2.46 5.62 -22.05
C ARG A 94 1.08 5.18 -21.54
N LEU A 95 0.15 6.13 -21.37
CA LEU A 95 -1.23 5.85 -20.94
C LEU A 95 -2.00 4.94 -21.94
N ILE A 96 -1.49 4.78 -23.17
CA ILE A 96 -2.16 4.08 -24.29
C ILE A 96 -1.39 2.82 -24.74
N LYS A 97 -0.29 2.42 -24.10
CA LYS A 97 0.50 1.27 -24.57
C LYS A 97 0.15 -0.03 -23.83
N SER A 98 -0.34 -0.98 -24.62
CA SER A 98 -0.60 -2.38 -24.29
C SER A 98 0.61 -3.07 -23.65
N GLN A 99 0.32 -4.13 -22.89
CA GLN A 99 1.20 -4.99 -22.06
C GLN A 99 2.49 -5.56 -22.71
N GLU A 100 2.91 -5.14 -23.90
CA GLU A 100 4.00 -5.76 -24.68
C GLU A 100 5.27 -4.90 -24.85
N ASP A 101 5.36 -3.69 -24.26
CA ASP A 101 6.64 -2.95 -24.15
C ASP A 101 7.31 -3.29 -22.79
N ASN A 102 7.80 -4.52 -22.66
CA ASN A 102 8.38 -5.07 -21.43
C ASN A 102 9.91 -4.90 -21.34
N ASP A 103 10.38 -3.64 -21.36
CA ASP A 103 11.75 -3.32 -20.96
C ASP A 103 11.79 -1.94 -20.27
N GLY A 104 11.85 -1.91 -18.94
CA GLY A 104 12.35 -0.74 -18.21
C GLY A 104 11.35 0.19 -17.50
N ASP A 105 10.10 -0.20 -17.24
CA ASP A 105 9.25 0.59 -16.33
C ASP A 105 9.30 0.04 -14.89
N ASN A 106 10.32 0.43 -14.15
CA ASN A 106 10.46 0.12 -12.72
C ASN A 106 9.50 0.93 -11.82
N THR A 107 8.61 1.74 -12.37
CA THR A 107 7.72 2.62 -11.58
C THR A 107 6.89 1.83 -10.59
N TYR A 108 6.25 0.73 -11.00
CA TYR A 108 5.44 -0.07 -10.07
C TYR A 108 6.29 -0.65 -8.93
N ALA A 109 7.51 -1.12 -9.24
CA ALA A 109 8.44 -1.64 -8.24
C ALA A 109 8.90 -0.53 -7.28
N VAL A 110 9.22 0.66 -7.78
CA VAL A 110 9.60 1.82 -6.96
C VAL A 110 8.44 2.25 -6.07
N VAL A 111 7.24 2.44 -6.64
CA VAL A 111 6.07 2.90 -5.88
C VAL A 111 5.62 1.88 -4.83
N SER A 112 5.61 0.58 -5.16
CA SER A 112 5.31 -0.47 -4.17
C SER A 112 6.37 -0.54 -3.07
N ARG A 113 7.65 -0.31 -3.39
CA ARG A 113 8.72 -0.26 -2.39
C ARG A 113 8.58 0.96 -1.48
N ILE A 114 8.34 2.14 -2.03
CA ILE A 114 8.05 3.35 -1.25
C ILE A 114 6.82 3.16 -0.37
N MET A 115 5.75 2.57 -0.92
CA MET A 115 4.56 2.23 -0.14
C MET A 115 4.90 1.36 1.07
N SER A 116 5.79 0.39 0.90
CA SER A 116 6.18 -0.50 1.99
C SER A 116 6.86 0.25 3.15
N PHE A 117 7.60 1.33 2.88
CA PHE A 117 8.22 2.17 3.91
C PHE A 117 7.28 3.20 4.52
N ALA A 118 6.36 3.73 3.72
CA ALA A 118 5.60 4.93 4.05
C ALA A 118 4.16 4.65 4.53
N VAL A 119 3.77 3.38 4.67
CA VAL A 119 2.44 2.98 5.16
C VAL A 119 2.57 2.25 6.49
N VAL A 120 1.74 2.62 7.45
CA VAL A 120 1.62 1.96 8.75
C VAL A 120 0.24 1.32 8.91
N PRO A 121 0.13 0.11 9.51
CA PRO A 121 -1.13 -0.58 9.74
C PRO A 121 -1.89 -0.05 10.97
N TYR A 122 -1.83 1.27 11.20
CA TYR A 122 -2.43 1.96 12.34
C TYR A 122 -3.04 3.28 11.90
N LYS A 123 -3.98 3.79 12.71
CA LYS A 123 -4.53 5.13 12.56
C LYS A 123 -3.55 6.13 13.18
N VAL A 124 -3.05 7.08 12.38
CA VAL A 124 -2.17 8.15 12.86
C VAL A 124 -2.77 9.49 12.47
N GLU A 125 -3.32 10.19 13.45
CA GLU A 125 -3.81 11.56 13.32
C GLU A 125 -3.01 12.52 14.21
N GLU A 126 -2.97 13.79 13.82
CA GLU A 126 -2.29 14.84 14.59
C GLU A 126 -2.85 14.95 16.02
N VAL A 127 -4.14 14.68 16.22
CA VAL A 127 -4.77 14.75 17.54
C VAL A 127 -4.20 13.71 18.52
N ASP A 128 -3.67 12.60 18.02
CA ASP A 128 -3.20 11.47 18.83
C ASP A 128 -1.78 11.70 19.40
N LEU A 129 -1.06 12.73 18.94
CA LEU A 129 0.30 13.03 19.39
C LEU A 129 0.32 14.14 20.45
N GLY A 130 1.04 13.93 21.56
CA GLY A 130 1.29 14.99 22.53
C GLY A 130 2.13 16.14 21.95
N LYS A 131 2.07 17.29 22.60
CA LYS A 131 2.96 18.41 22.27
C LYS A 131 4.37 18.03 22.74
N ASP A 132 5.34 18.06 21.84
CA ASP A 132 6.73 17.65 22.07
C ASP A 132 6.94 16.13 22.25
N GLU A 133 5.95 15.30 21.87
CA GLU A 133 6.10 13.85 21.80
C GLU A 133 6.47 13.38 20.38
N THR A 134 7.35 12.38 20.32
CA THR A 134 7.64 11.63 19.10
C THR A 134 7.05 10.23 19.26
N ALA A 135 6.14 9.88 18.35
CA ALA A 135 5.63 8.52 18.24
C ALA A 135 6.46 7.71 17.25
N SER A 136 6.58 6.41 17.51
CA SER A 136 7.30 5.48 16.66
C SER A 136 6.33 4.41 16.16
N TYR A 137 6.28 4.21 14.84
CA TYR A 137 5.44 3.22 14.20
C TYR A 137 6.25 2.37 13.24
N GLU A 138 5.93 1.08 13.20
CA GLU A 138 6.51 0.16 12.22
C GLU A 138 5.67 0.17 10.94
N SER A 139 6.33 0.43 9.80
CA SER A 139 5.71 0.39 8.48
C SER A 139 5.51 -1.04 7.97
N LEU A 140 4.86 -1.19 6.81
CA LEU A 140 4.64 -2.51 6.18
C LEU A 140 5.94 -3.29 5.90
N SER A 141 7.07 -2.61 5.72
CA SER A 141 8.38 -3.24 5.50
C SER A 141 9.19 -3.47 6.77
N GLY A 142 8.68 -3.09 7.93
CA GLY A 142 9.45 -3.07 9.18
C GLY A 142 10.27 -1.79 9.39
N PHE A 143 10.25 -0.85 8.43
CA PHE A 143 10.95 0.42 8.57
C PHE A 143 10.25 1.30 9.62
N THR A 144 11.03 1.87 10.54
CA THR A 144 10.50 2.68 11.65
C THR A 144 10.24 4.12 11.20
N LEU A 145 9.00 4.57 11.42
CA LEU A 145 8.55 5.94 11.23
C LEU A 145 8.48 6.66 12.58
N GLU A 146 9.35 7.64 12.75
CA GLU A 146 9.30 8.63 13.83
C GLU A 146 8.44 9.81 13.39
N ILE A 147 7.38 10.07 14.17
CA ILE A 147 6.35 11.04 13.82
C ILE A 147 6.18 12.02 14.97
N TRP A 148 6.24 13.32 14.68
CA TRP A 148 6.01 14.36 15.66
C TRP A 148 5.22 15.53 15.07
N LYS A 149 4.67 16.37 15.95
CA LYS A 149 3.95 17.59 15.54
C LYS A 149 4.90 18.65 15.01
N LYS A 150 4.47 19.36 13.97
CA LYS A 150 5.18 20.55 13.50
C LYS A 150 5.20 21.61 14.60
N ARG A 151 6.37 22.22 14.85
CA ARG A 151 6.55 23.21 15.93
C ARG A 151 5.71 24.48 15.72
N ASN A 152 5.55 24.89 14.45
CA ASN A 152 4.84 26.09 14.04
C ASN A 152 3.78 25.73 12.96
N GLY A 153 2.51 25.62 13.37
CA GLY A 153 1.38 25.32 12.48
C GLY A 153 0.72 23.98 12.74
N SER A 154 -0.26 23.61 11.92
CA SER A 154 -0.86 22.27 11.90
C SER A 154 -0.10 21.40 10.91
N GLY A 155 0.27 20.19 11.32
CA GLY A 155 1.13 19.35 10.50
C GLY A 155 1.83 18.25 11.28
N LEU A 156 2.17 17.19 10.56
CA LEU A 156 3.07 16.15 11.04
C LEU A 156 4.42 16.28 10.34
N VAL A 157 5.46 15.86 11.04
CA VAL A 157 6.78 15.61 10.48
C VAL A 157 7.06 14.14 10.66
N VAL A 158 7.45 13.46 9.59
CA VAL A 158 7.73 12.02 9.55
C VAL A 158 9.16 11.83 9.09
N ASN A 159 10.01 11.28 9.96
CA ASN A 159 11.45 11.11 9.71
C ASN A 159 12.13 12.39 9.15
N GLY A 160 11.70 13.56 9.62
CA GLY A 160 12.21 14.87 9.19
C GLY A 160 11.52 15.48 7.97
N ILE A 161 10.56 14.78 7.36
CA ILE A 161 9.81 15.25 6.18
C ILE A 161 8.47 15.82 6.63
N GLU A 162 8.17 17.06 6.23
CA GLU A 162 6.92 17.72 6.57
C GLU A 162 5.75 17.29 5.67
N THR A 163 4.55 17.20 6.25
CA THR A 163 3.30 17.05 5.49
C THR A 163 2.94 18.35 4.76
N GLU A 164 2.59 18.25 3.47
CA GLU A 164 1.97 19.34 2.70
C GLU A 164 0.46 19.41 2.96
N LYS A 165 -0.20 18.25 3.02
CA LYS A 165 -1.63 18.13 3.24
C LYS A 165 -1.94 16.91 4.09
N MET A 166 -2.90 17.01 5.00
CA MET A 166 -3.20 15.95 5.95
C MET A 166 -4.68 15.58 5.98
N GLY A 167 -4.96 14.37 6.44
CA GLY A 167 -6.30 13.95 6.83
C GLY A 167 -7.21 13.62 5.64
N LEU A 168 -6.64 13.35 4.48
CA LEU A 168 -7.38 12.82 3.33
C LEU A 168 -7.83 11.38 3.63
N LYS A 169 -8.96 10.95 3.07
CA LYS A 169 -9.56 9.65 3.42
C LYS A 169 -10.03 8.88 2.20
N ARG A 170 -9.67 7.60 2.14
CA ARG A 170 -10.23 6.59 1.22
C ARG A 170 -10.66 5.37 2.01
N GLY A 171 -11.96 5.16 2.17
CA GLY A 171 -12.47 4.12 3.06
C GLY A 171 -11.96 4.33 4.49
N LYS A 172 -11.24 3.35 5.04
CA LYS A 172 -10.59 3.42 6.36
C LYS A 172 -9.12 3.86 6.31
N ILE A 173 -8.59 4.15 5.12
CA ILE A 173 -7.22 4.61 4.91
C ILE A 173 -7.17 6.13 5.14
N ILE A 174 -6.26 6.58 6.00
CA ILE A 174 -5.89 7.98 6.16
C ILE A 174 -4.68 8.26 5.28
N VAL A 175 -4.72 9.37 4.55
CA VAL A 175 -3.65 9.76 3.65
C VAL A 175 -3.15 11.15 4.03
N HIS A 176 -1.83 11.26 4.19
CA HIS A 176 -1.10 12.51 4.38
C HIS A 176 -0.12 12.68 3.22
N ILE A 177 -0.21 13.81 2.52
CA ILE A 177 0.69 14.16 1.43
C ILE A 177 1.96 14.77 2.01
N MET A 178 3.13 14.29 1.57
CA MET A 178 4.45 14.65 2.09
C MET A 178 5.24 15.48 1.07
N ASN A 179 6.03 16.45 1.54
CA ASN A 179 6.99 17.21 0.71
C ASN A 179 8.34 16.47 0.56
N GLY A 180 8.30 15.15 0.45
CA GLY A 180 9.48 14.32 0.33
C GLY A 180 9.11 12.85 0.31
N VAL A 181 10.13 12.02 0.23
CA VAL A 181 9.97 10.57 0.19
C VAL A 181 10.58 9.93 1.42
N VAL A 182 9.76 9.17 2.14
CA VAL A 182 10.20 8.33 3.25
C VAL A 182 10.68 7.00 2.68
N MET A 183 11.96 6.69 2.89
CA MET A 183 12.60 5.44 2.45
C MET A 183 13.84 5.13 3.29
N ASP A 184 14.30 3.88 3.24
CA ASP A 184 15.57 3.49 3.85
C ASP A 184 16.79 3.98 3.02
N SER A 185 17.95 3.99 3.66
CA SER A 185 19.20 4.45 3.05
C SER A 185 19.64 3.59 1.87
N ASP A 186 19.44 2.28 1.96
CA ASP A 186 19.92 1.32 0.99
C ASP A 186 19.14 1.46 -0.32
N PHE A 187 17.82 1.66 -0.23
CA PHE A 187 16.97 1.96 -1.37
C PHE A 187 17.30 3.31 -1.98
N ALA A 188 17.49 4.36 -1.16
CA ALA A 188 17.90 5.67 -1.66
C ALA A 188 19.22 5.61 -2.45
N GLN A 189 20.19 4.83 -1.97
CA GLN A 189 21.46 4.61 -2.67
C GLN A 189 21.26 3.87 -4.01
N SER A 190 20.37 2.87 -4.04
CA SER A 190 20.07 2.14 -5.28
C SER A 190 19.54 3.06 -6.38
N LEU A 191 18.70 4.04 -6.03
CA LEU A 191 18.18 5.04 -6.96
C LEU A 191 19.28 5.99 -7.45
N ALA A 192 20.13 6.48 -6.54
CA ALA A 192 21.24 7.36 -6.88
C ALA A 192 22.24 6.71 -7.86
N SER A 193 22.53 5.42 -7.66
CA SER A 193 23.47 4.67 -8.53
C SER A 193 22.96 4.42 -9.94
N SER A 194 21.66 4.57 -10.17
CA SER A 194 21.03 4.35 -11.49
C SER A 194 20.99 5.60 -12.38
N THR A 195 21.35 6.77 -11.84
CA THR A 195 21.42 8.00 -12.63
C THR A 195 22.76 8.03 -13.38
N PRO A 196 22.79 8.04 -14.72
CA PRO A 196 24.05 8.11 -15.45
C PRO A 196 24.77 9.40 -15.06
N GLN A 197 25.98 9.24 -14.52
CA GLN A 197 26.92 10.34 -14.41
C GLN A 197 27.24 10.75 -15.85
N ASN A 198 26.81 11.95 -16.26
CA ASN A 198 27.41 12.56 -17.42
C ASN A 198 28.88 12.73 -17.05
N GLU A 199 29.75 11.90 -17.62
CA GLU A 199 31.18 12.10 -17.58
C GLU A 199 31.42 13.51 -18.16
N GLU A 200 31.74 14.46 -17.28
CA GLU A 200 32.29 15.73 -17.68
C GLU A 200 33.58 15.43 -18.43
N ASP A 201 33.59 15.76 -19.72
CA ASP A 201 34.81 15.84 -20.53
C ASP A 201 35.84 16.67 -19.75
N ASP A 202 36.93 16.03 -19.36
CA ASP A 202 38.11 16.62 -18.73
C ASP A 202 39.25 16.62 -19.76
N PRO A 203 40.18 17.59 -19.77
CA PRO A 203 40.03 19.04 -19.98
C PRO A 203 40.46 19.53 -21.39
#